data_AF-A0A832WUP0-F1
#
_entry.id   AF-A0A832WUP0-F1
#
_cell.length_a   1.000
_cell.length_b   1.000
_cell.length_c   1.000
_cell.angle_alpha   90.00
_cell.angle_beta   90.00
_cell.angle_gamma   90.00
#
_symmetry.space_group_name_H-M   'P 1'
#
loop_
_entity.id
_entity.type
_entity.pdbx_description
1 polymer ?
#
loop_
_entity_poly.entity_id
_entity_poly.type
_entity_poly.pdbx_seq_one_letter_code
_entity_poly.pdbx_strand_id
1 'polypeptide(L)'
;MKLEIKDAPGQLVAALKPISEVGGNIIAVIHQRDEKQRGGFLSVQIVLELPENRLKDLTRLIREQGVNIQRIGHERLLYQKAVMVIGHLIHTDLGDTVDRIDRTGFAEVTELNISMPAISQVSSARLLIKSVNKEDMEQAMAILRRVAKEKEFLLVEPLEEVE
;
A
#
# COMPACT_ATOMS: atom_id res chain seq x y z
N MET A 1 13.08 -2.98 -1.04
CA MET A 1 14.10 -2.65 -2.06
C MET A 1 15.19 -3.70 -2.09
N LYS A 2 15.73 -4.08 -3.26
CA LYS A 2 16.83 -5.03 -3.43
C LYS A 2 18.00 -4.34 -4.12
N LEU A 3 19.16 -4.37 -3.47
CA LEU A 3 20.40 -3.74 -3.88
C LEU A 3 21.47 -4.79 -4.19
N GLU A 4 22.41 -4.40 -5.02
CA GLU A 4 23.64 -5.13 -5.32
C GLU A 4 24.82 -4.23 -5.01
N ILE A 5 25.63 -4.69 -4.05
CA ILE A 5 26.68 -3.90 -3.41
C ILE A 5 27.99 -4.67 -3.56
N LYS A 6 29.13 -3.99 -3.70
CA LYS A 6 30.44 -4.67 -3.71
C LYS A 6 30.73 -5.31 -2.35
N ASP A 7 31.28 -6.53 -2.34
CA ASP A 7 31.72 -7.23 -1.13
C ASP A 7 33.09 -6.67 -0.69
N ALA A 8 33.08 -5.45 -0.16
CA ALA A 8 34.23 -4.79 0.42
C ALA A 8 33.84 -4.09 1.74
N PRO A 9 34.79 -3.91 2.68
CA PRO A 9 34.54 -3.25 3.95
C PRO A 9 33.89 -1.86 3.75
N GLY A 10 32.86 -1.56 4.55
CA GLY A 10 32.16 -0.27 4.54
C GLY A 10 31.13 -0.07 3.43
N GLN A 11 31.01 -0.98 2.46
CA GLN A 11 30.08 -0.81 1.33
C GLN A 11 28.60 -0.87 1.73
N LEU A 12 28.25 -1.72 2.71
CA LEU A 12 26.89 -1.74 3.26
C LEU A 12 26.53 -0.41 3.92
N VAL A 13 27.46 0.16 4.70
CA VAL A 13 27.25 1.46 5.37
C VAL A 13 27.07 2.58 4.35
N ALA A 14 27.88 2.58 3.28
CA ALA A 14 27.71 3.51 2.17
C ALA A 14 26.29 3.40 1.59
N ALA A 15 25.86 2.19 1.21
CA ALA A 15 24.53 1.96 0.62
C ALA A 15 23.36 2.37 1.53
N LEU A 16 23.52 2.31 2.86
CA LEU A 16 22.49 2.70 3.83
C LEU A 16 22.45 4.22 4.10
N LYS A 17 23.57 4.93 3.92
CA LYS A 17 23.66 6.36 4.23
C LYS A 17 22.62 7.23 3.48
N PRO A 18 22.38 7.04 2.17
CA PRO A 18 21.31 7.73 1.46
C PRO A 18 19.91 7.56 2.07
N ILE A 19 19.63 6.39 2.66
CA ILE A 19 18.33 6.10 3.26
C ILE A 19 18.13 6.97 4.50
N SER A 20 19.15 7.09 5.35
CA SER A 20 19.09 8.01 6.50
C SER A 20 19.02 9.48 6.08
N GLU A 21 19.71 9.88 5.00
CA GLU A 21 19.72 11.27 4.51
C GLU A 21 18.33 11.73 4.01
N VAL A 22 17.53 10.83 3.45
CA VAL A 22 16.14 11.13 3.02
C VAL A 22 15.11 10.96 4.14
N GLY A 23 15.55 10.64 5.36
CA GLY A 23 14.67 10.38 6.50
C GLY A 23 13.91 9.06 6.42
N GLY A 24 14.45 8.06 5.71
CA GLY A 24 13.88 6.73 5.64
C GLY A 24 14.12 5.94 6.93
N ASN A 25 13.08 5.28 7.44
CA ASN A 25 13.16 4.38 8.58
C ASN A 25 13.44 2.95 8.08
N ILE A 26 14.52 2.33 8.53
CA ILE A 26 14.89 0.97 8.10
C ILE A 26 14.23 -0.03 9.05
N ILE A 27 13.31 -0.84 8.52
CA ILE A 27 12.63 -1.90 9.29
C ILE A 27 13.52 -3.15 9.37
N ALA A 28 14.08 -3.57 8.23
CA ALA A 28 14.88 -4.77 8.16
C ALA A 28 15.93 -4.70 7.05
N VAL A 29 17.11 -5.27 7.34
CA VAL A 29 18.17 -5.51 6.36
C VAL A 29 18.43 -7.01 6.31
N ILE A 30 18.21 -7.60 5.14
CA ILE A 30 18.39 -9.03 4.89
C ILE A 30 19.54 -9.16 3.89
N HIS A 31 20.63 -9.78 4.33
CA HIS A 31 21.71 -10.16 3.44
C HIS A 31 21.63 -11.66 3.14
N GLN A 32 21.92 -12.07 1.91
CA GLN A 32 22.11 -13.48 1.59
C GLN A 32 23.42 -13.64 0.82
N ARG A 33 24.36 -14.35 1.44
CA ARG A 33 25.57 -14.84 0.78
C ARG A 33 25.22 -16.16 0.13
N ASP A 34 24.84 -16.14 -1.14
CA ASP A 34 24.71 -17.38 -1.92
C ASP A 34 26.10 -17.83 -2.38
N GLU A 35 26.42 -19.13 -2.21
CA GLU A 35 27.66 -19.74 -2.70
C GLU A 35 27.85 -19.58 -4.22
N LYS A 36 26.77 -19.28 -4.95
CA LYS A 36 26.78 -19.05 -6.40
C LYS A 36 27.06 -17.59 -6.81
N GLN A 37 27.23 -16.65 -5.89
CA GLN A 37 27.63 -15.26 -6.22
C GLN A 37 29.09 -15.24 -6.68
N ARG A 38 29.32 -15.70 -7.92
CA ARG A 38 30.58 -15.55 -8.64
C ARG A 38 30.74 -14.09 -9.04
N GLY A 39 31.48 -13.35 -8.23
CA GLY A 39 31.98 -12.02 -8.57
C GLY A 39 31.59 -10.98 -7.54
N GLY A 40 32.32 -10.92 -6.42
CA GLY A 40 32.54 -9.71 -5.60
C GLY A 40 31.36 -8.79 -5.26
N PHE A 41 30.10 -9.23 -5.41
CA PHE A 41 28.90 -8.45 -5.20
C PHE A 41 27.96 -9.22 -4.27
N LEU A 42 27.48 -8.54 -3.23
CA LEU A 42 26.52 -9.01 -2.24
C LEU A 42 25.14 -8.48 -2.60
N SER A 43 24.14 -9.37 -2.63
CA SER A 43 22.74 -8.96 -2.72
C SER A 43 22.17 -8.67 -1.33
N VAL A 44 21.62 -7.46 -1.18
CA VAL A 44 21.02 -7.00 0.08
C VAL A 44 19.59 -6.54 -0.17
N GLN A 45 18.65 -7.12 0.57
CA GLN A 45 17.27 -6.69 0.58
C GLN A 45 17.04 -5.80 1.80
N ILE A 46 16.48 -4.62 1.56
CA ILE A 46 16.16 -3.62 2.58
C ILE A 46 14.66 -3.37 2.57
N VAL A 47 14.04 -3.56 3.71
CA VAL A 47 12.66 -3.16 3.99
C VAL A 47 12.73 -1.86 4.79
N LEU A 48 12.07 -0.82 4.29
CA LEU A 48 12.16 0.52 4.85
C LEU A 48 10.85 1.27 4.60
N GLU A 49 10.54 2.20 5.49
CA GLU A 49 9.48 3.19 5.35
C GLU A 49 10.10 4.50 4.89
N LEU A 50 9.45 5.15 3.92
CA LEU A 50 9.87 6.45 3.40
C LEU A 50 8.75 7.46 3.58
N PRO A 51 9.08 8.71 3.91
CA PRO A 51 8.15 9.81 3.73
C PRO A 51 7.67 9.89 2.28
N GLU A 52 6.44 10.38 2.07
CA GLU A 52 5.87 10.50 0.72
C GLU A 52 6.78 11.30 -0.21
N ASN A 53 6.78 10.93 -1.49
CA ASN A 53 7.55 11.56 -2.58
C ASN A 53 9.10 11.48 -2.46
N ARG A 54 9.66 10.89 -1.41
CA ARG A 54 11.13 10.75 -1.23
C ARG A 54 11.76 9.59 -1.99
N LEU A 55 10.96 8.69 -2.58
CA LEU A 55 11.48 7.52 -3.30
C LEU A 55 12.39 7.91 -4.48
N LYS A 56 12.04 8.98 -5.22
CA LYS A 56 12.83 9.47 -6.35
C LYS A 56 14.20 10.00 -5.88
N ASP A 57 14.19 10.80 -4.82
CA ASP A 57 15.42 11.33 -4.20
C ASP A 57 16.33 10.20 -3.73
N LEU A 58 15.77 9.20 -3.04
CA LEU A 58 16.52 8.04 -2.58
C LEU A 58 17.16 7.28 -3.74
N THR A 59 16.38 7.01 -4.80
CA THR A 59 16.85 6.26 -5.97
C THR A 59 18.03 6.98 -6.64
N ARG A 60 17.98 8.32 -6.70
CA ARG A 60 19.08 9.14 -7.22
C ARG A 60 20.32 9.01 -6.36
N LEU A 61 20.22 9.23 -5.05
CA LEU A 61 21.35 9.20 -4.12
C LEU A 61 22.05 7.83 -4.07
N ILE A 62 21.28 6.73 -4.11
CA ILE A 62 21.85 5.37 -4.14
C ILE A 62 22.65 5.13 -5.43
N ARG A 63 22.14 5.60 -6.57
CA ARG A 63 22.85 5.49 -7.86
C ARG A 63 24.12 6.34 -7.91
N GLU A 64 24.09 7.55 -7.33
CA GLU A 64 25.27 8.43 -7.23
C GLU A 64 26.41 7.78 -6.42
N GLN A 65 26.09 6.89 -5.48
CA GLN A 65 27.08 6.11 -4.75
C GLN A 65 27.59 4.86 -5.50
N GLY A 66 27.15 4.65 -6.75
CA GLY A 66 27.56 3.50 -7.55
C GLY A 66 26.99 2.17 -7.07
N VAL A 67 25.92 2.19 -6.28
CA VAL A 67 25.19 0.99 -5.85
C VAL A 67 24.11 0.67 -6.88
N ASN A 68 24.09 -0.58 -7.33
CA ASN A 68 23.12 -1.03 -8.33
C ASN A 68 21.80 -1.42 -7.65
N ILE A 69 20.68 -0.90 -8.16
CA ILE A 69 19.34 -1.19 -7.64
C ILE A 69 18.71 -2.25 -8.53
N GLN A 70 18.58 -3.48 -8.03
CA GLN A 70 17.96 -4.57 -8.79
C GLN A 70 16.44 -4.43 -8.86
N ARG A 71 15.79 -4.10 -7.74
CA ARG A 71 14.33 -4.00 -7.66
C ARG A 71 13.89 -3.03 -6.57
N ILE A 72 12.90 -2.20 -6.88
CA ILE A 72 12.17 -1.41 -5.89
C ILE A 72 10.73 -1.92 -5.89
N GLY A 73 10.25 -2.34 -4.73
CA GLY A 73 8.82 -2.54 -4.47
C GLY A 73 8.34 -1.41 -3.59
N HIS A 74 7.19 -0.85 -3.90
CA HIS A 74 6.50 0.14 -3.07
C HIS A 74 5.13 -0.42 -2.71
N GLU A 75 4.74 -0.31 -1.44
CA GLU A 75 3.37 -0.48 -1.01
C GLU A 75 2.94 0.84 -0.36
N ARG A 76 1.82 1.39 -0.83
CA ARG A 76 1.15 2.55 -0.25
C ARG A 76 -0.16 2.07 0.35
N LEU A 77 -0.71 2.85 1.28
CA LEU A 77 -1.99 2.56 1.93
C LEU A 77 -1.93 1.23 2.72
N LEU A 78 -1.17 1.21 3.81
CA LEU A 78 -0.85 -0.01 4.56
C LEU A 78 -2.03 -0.53 5.40
N TYR A 79 -2.99 0.33 5.73
CA TYR A 79 -4.19 -0.07 6.47
C TYR A 79 -5.24 -0.52 5.48
N GLN A 80 -5.88 -1.67 5.74
CA GLN A 80 -6.91 -2.22 4.87
C GLN A 80 -8.13 -2.67 5.67
N LYS A 81 -9.33 -2.40 5.14
CA LYS A 81 -10.60 -2.83 5.72
C LYS A 81 -11.49 -3.38 4.61
N ALA A 82 -11.93 -4.62 4.78
CA ALA A 82 -12.87 -5.25 3.86
C ALA A 82 -14.29 -5.05 4.39
N VAL A 83 -15.17 -4.51 3.56
CA VAL A 83 -16.57 -4.23 3.91
C VAL A 83 -17.51 -4.85 2.89
N MET A 84 -18.73 -5.15 3.32
CA MET A 84 -19.77 -5.67 2.44
C MET A 84 -20.93 -4.69 2.35
N VAL A 85 -21.39 -4.42 1.14
CA VAL A 85 -22.50 -3.51 0.83
C VAL A 85 -23.59 -4.31 0.14
N ILE A 86 -24.83 -4.22 0.62
CA ILE A 86 -25.97 -4.96 0.08
C ILE A 86 -27.06 -3.96 -0.31
N GLY A 87 -27.57 -4.06 -1.54
CA GLY A 87 -28.59 -3.17 -2.08
C GLY A 87 -28.64 -3.16 -3.61
N HIS A 88 -29.33 -2.19 -4.21
CA HIS A 88 -29.40 -2.04 -5.67
C HIS A 88 -28.16 -1.32 -6.25
N LEU A 89 -26.99 -1.94 -6.10
CA LEU A 89 -25.70 -1.30 -6.38
C LEU A 89 -25.50 -0.80 -7.81
N ILE A 90 -26.08 -1.47 -8.81
CA ILE A 90 -25.96 -1.08 -10.22
C ILE A 90 -26.84 0.13 -10.54
N HIS A 91 -28.04 0.20 -9.97
CA HIS A 91 -28.97 1.30 -10.23
C HIS A 91 -28.60 2.58 -9.47
N THR A 92 -27.93 2.45 -8.33
CA THR A 92 -27.56 3.59 -7.46
C THR A 92 -26.12 4.08 -7.68
N ASP A 93 -25.53 3.77 -8.83
CA ASP A 93 -24.19 4.19 -9.27
C ASP A 93 -23.10 3.88 -8.24
N LEU A 94 -22.58 2.67 -8.30
CA LEU A 94 -21.43 2.25 -7.49
C LEU A 94 -20.15 3.04 -7.82
N GLY A 95 -20.04 3.60 -9.02
CA GLY A 95 -18.93 4.45 -9.42
C GLY A 95 -18.86 5.70 -8.55
N ASP A 96 -19.99 6.39 -8.31
CA ASP A 96 -20.05 7.52 -7.39
C ASP A 96 -19.62 7.15 -5.96
N THR A 97 -19.91 5.92 -5.50
CA THR A 97 -19.47 5.45 -4.18
C THR A 97 -17.95 5.31 -4.10
N VAL A 98 -17.33 4.74 -5.14
CA VAL A 98 -15.87 4.59 -5.25
C VAL A 98 -15.20 5.96 -5.35
N ASP A 99 -15.70 6.81 -6.26
CA ASP A 99 -15.18 8.16 -6.48
C ASP A 99 -15.14 9.01 -5.22
N ARG A 100 -16.17 8.92 -4.36
CA ARG A 100 -16.22 9.69 -3.10
C ARG A 100 -15.16 9.27 -2.10
N ILE A 101 -14.73 8.02 -2.12
CA ILE A 101 -13.63 7.52 -1.30
C ILE A 101 -12.31 7.95 -1.95
N ASP A 102 -12.12 7.68 -3.23
CA ASP A 102 -10.84 7.90 -3.92
C ASP A 102 -10.46 9.39 -4.01
N ARG A 103 -11.45 10.30 -4.13
CA ARG A 103 -11.21 11.76 -4.16
C ARG A 103 -10.63 12.32 -2.86
N THR A 104 -10.64 11.55 -1.77
CA THR A 104 -10.03 11.98 -0.51
C THR A 104 -8.51 12.03 -0.58
N GLY A 105 -7.88 11.22 -1.46
CA GLY A 105 -6.43 11.13 -1.63
C GLY A 105 -5.70 10.39 -0.50
N PHE A 106 -6.37 10.03 0.59
CA PHE A 106 -5.81 9.29 1.73
C PHE A 106 -6.36 7.87 1.86
N ALA A 107 -7.43 7.53 1.12
CA ALA A 107 -7.99 6.20 1.03
C ALA A 107 -8.42 5.88 -0.40
N GLU A 108 -8.30 4.60 -0.78
CA GLU A 108 -8.63 4.12 -2.13
C GLU A 108 -9.38 2.78 -2.05
N VAL A 109 -10.34 2.57 -2.95
CA VAL A 109 -10.96 1.26 -3.15
C VAL A 109 -10.07 0.43 -4.07
N THR A 110 -9.38 -0.56 -3.49
CA THR A 110 -8.40 -1.39 -4.22
C THR A 110 -8.97 -2.67 -4.80
N GLU A 111 -10.06 -3.18 -4.24
CA GLU A 111 -10.78 -4.33 -4.80
C GLU A 111 -12.28 -4.11 -4.70
N LEU A 112 -12.99 -4.52 -5.75
CA LEU A 112 -14.44 -4.53 -5.81
C LEU A 112 -14.91 -5.86 -6.41
N ASN A 113 -15.68 -6.63 -5.65
CA ASN A 113 -16.30 -7.86 -6.12
C ASN A 113 -17.81 -7.72 -6.00
N ILE A 114 -18.55 -7.87 -7.11
CA ILE A 114 -20.01 -7.74 -7.14
C ILE A 114 -20.61 -9.11 -7.43
N SER A 115 -21.63 -9.48 -6.66
CA SER A 115 -22.51 -10.59 -6.95
C SER A 115 -23.91 -10.05 -7.21
N MET A 116 -24.42 -10.28 -8.41
CA MET A 116 -25.74 -9.85 -8.86
C MET A 116 -26.47 -11.06 -9.46
N PRO A 117 -27.41 -11.68 -8.75
CA PRO A 117 -28.12 -12.87 -9.23
C PRO A 117 -29.05 -12.55 -10.40
N ALA A 118 -29.68 -11.37 -10.40
CA ALA A 118 -30.50 -10.85 -11.49
C ALA A 118 -30.59 -9.32 -11.42
N ILE A 119 -30.89 -8.67 -12.56
CA ILE A 119 -30.96 -7.20 -12.66
C ILE A 119 -31.98 -6.59 -11.67
N SER A 120 -33.10 -7.28 -11.43
CA SER A 120 -34.16 -6.82 -10.54
C SER A 120 -33.97 -7.23 -9.07
N GLN A 121 -32.98 -8.08 -8.77
CA GLN A 121 -32.74 -8.57 -7.41
C GLN A 121 -31.69 -7.71 -6.70
N VAL A 122 -31.66 -7.81 -5.37
CA VAL A 122 -30.63 -7.16 -4.55
C VAL A 122 -29.25 -7.69 -4.91
N SER A 123 -28.31 -6.77 -5.10
CA SER A 123 -26.90 -7.09 -5.34
C SER A 123 -26.11 -6.96 -4.04
N SER A 124 -25.01 -7.69 -3.97
CA SER A 124 -24.03 -7.53 -2.89
C SER A 124 -22.67 -7.19 -3.50
N ALA A 125 -21.91 -6.34 -2.83
CA ALA A 125 -20.53 -6.07 -3.17
C ALA A 125 -19.63 -6.21 -1.96
N ARG A 126 -18.44 -6.78 -2.17
CA ARG A 126 -17.33 -6.72 -1.24
C ARG A 126 -16.35 -5.66 -1.75
N LEU A 127 -16.06 -4.68 -0.91
CA LEU A 127 -15.09 -3.62 -1.16
C LEU A 127 -13.86 -3.84 -0.27
N LEU A 128 -12.66 -3.69 -0.81
CA LEU A 128 -11.42 -3.58 -0.04
C LEU A 128 -10.92 -2.15 -0.11
N ILE A 129 -11.05 -1.44 1.01
CA ILE A 129 -10.56 -0.06 1.14
C ILE A 129 -9.17 -0.13 1.75
N LYS A 130 -8.24 0.64 1.20
CA LYS A 130 -6.93 0.87 1.83
C LYS A 130 -6.75 2.34 2.17
N SER A 131 -6.06 2.64 3.26
CA SER A 131 -5.75 4.00 3.70
C SER A 131 -4.31 4.15 4.19
N VAL A 132 -3.83 5.39 4.26
CA VAL A 132 -2.48 5.70 4.76
C VAL A 132 -2.33 5.33 6.23
N ASN A 133 -3.31 5.67 7.07
CA ASN A 133 -3.32 5.39 8.50
C ASN A 133 -4.73 5.02 9.00
N LYS A 134 -4.85 4.67 10.29
CA LYS A 134 -6.12 4.29 10.93
C LYS A 134 -7.15 5.43 10.95
N GLU A 135 -6.71 6.67 11.15
CA GLU A 135 -7.59 7.85 11.19
C GLU A 135 -8.22 8.10 9.81
N ASP A 136 -7.42 8.01 8.75
CA ASP A 136 -7.85 8.11 7.36
C ASP A 136 -8.81 6.97 6.99
N MET A 137 -8.60 5.76 7.53
CA MET A 137 -9.55 4.65 7.36
C MET A 137 -10.90 4.99 7.97
N GLU A 138 -10.93 5.51 9.20
CA GLU A 138 -12.19 5.87 9.86
C GLU A 138 -12.90 7.03 9.15
N GLN A 139 -12.16 7.99 8.59
CA GLN A 139 -12.75 9.03 7.73
C GLN A 139 -13.36 8.45 6.46
N ALA A 140 -12.68 7.53 5.78
CA ALA A 140 -13.20 6.82 4.60
C ALA A 140 -14.46 6.01 4.95
N MET A 141 -14.44 5.31 6.08
CA MET A 141 -15.60 4.57 6.60
C MET A 141 -16.78 5.51 6.92
N ALA A 142 -16.53 6.69 7.48
CA ALA A 142 -17.57 7.69 7.72
C ALA A 142 -18.19 8.22 6.42
N ILE A 143 -17.39 8.40 5.35
CA ILE A 143 -17.91 8.71 4.02
C ILE A 143 -18.79 7.56 3.51
N LEU A 144 -18.31 6.32 3.59
CA LEU A 144 -19.06 5.16 3.13
C LEU A 144 -20.38 4.97 3.89
N ARG A 145 -20.40 5.17 5.22
CA ARG A 145 -21.62 5.14 6.04
C ARG A 145 -22.64 6.19 5.60
N ARG A 146 -22.19 7.40 5.26
CA ARG A 146 -23.06 8.45 4.71
C ARG A 146 -23.64 8.05 3.36
N VAL A 147 -22.78 7.59 2.44
CA VAL A 147 -23.22 7.12 1.11
C VAL A 147 -24.20 5.95 1.24
N ALA A 148 -23.94 4.99 2.13
CA ALA A 148 -24.83 3.87 2.39
C ALA A 148 -26.20 4.34 2.89
N LYS A 149 -26.24 5.33 3.78
CA LYS A 149 -27.50 5.93 4.25
C LYS A 149 -28.24 6.69 3.14
N GLU A 150 -27.53 7.45 2.31
CA GLU A 150 -28.09 8.20 1.17
C GLU A 150 -28.67 7.27 0.10
N LYS A 151 -27.99 6.15 -0.16
CA LYS A 151 -28.33 5.19 -1.23
C LYS A 151 -29.14 3.98 -0.73
N GLU A 152 -29.53 3.99 0.54
CA GLU A 152 -30.26 2.91 1.22
C GLU A 152 -29.56 1.54 1.10
N PHE A 153 -28.24 1.53 1.20
CA PHE A 153 -27.45 0.31 1.27
C PHE A 153 -27.35 -0.20 2.69
N LEU A 154 -27.42 -1.52 2.85
CA LEU A 154 -26.98 -2.18 4.07
C LEU A 154 -25.46 -2.35 4.03
N LEU A 155 -24.77 -1.60 4.89
CA LEU A 155 -23.33 -1.71 5.10
C LEU A 155 -23.05 -2.70 6.24
N VAL A 156 -22.25 -3.72 5.97
CA VAL A 156 -21.73 -4.67 6.95
C VAL A 156 -20.24 -4.42 7.11
N GLU A 157 -19.87 -4.01 8.32
CA GLU A 157 -18.50 -3.71 8.69
C GLU A 157 -17.88 -4.89 9.45
N PRO A 158 -16.56 -5.14 9.30
CA PRO A 158 -15.89 -6.16 10.08
C PRO A 158 -15.90 -5.76 11.56
N LEU A 159 -16.06 -6.76 12.43
CA LEU A 159 -15.89 -6.57 13.87
C LEU A 159 -14.44 -6.16 14.12
N GLU A 160 -14.24 -4.99 14.74
CA GLU A 160 -12.91 -4.62 15.22
C GLU A 160 -12.59 -5.49 16.43
N GLU A 161 -11.42 -6.15 16.41
CA GLU A 161 -10.88 -6.72 17.65
C GLU A 161 -10.64 -5.55 18.61
N VAL A 162 -11.37 -5.57 19.73
CA VAL A 162 -11.16 -4.65 20.83
C VAL A 162 -9.81 -5.02 21.44
N GLU A 163 -8.75 -4.27 21.11
CA GLU A 163 -7.48 -4.31 21.85
C GLU A 163 -7.64 -3.77 23.28
#